data_AF-A0A352V948-F1
#
_entry.id   AF-A0A352V948-F1
#
_cell.length_a   1.000
_cell.length_b   1.000
_cell.length_c   1.000
_cell.angle_alpha   90.00
_cell.angle_beta   90.00
_cell.angle_gamma   90.00
#
_symmetry.space_group_name_H-M   'P 1'
#
loop_
_entity.id
_entity.type
_entity.pdbx_description
1 polymer ?
#
loop_
_entity_poly.entity_id
_entity_poly.type
_entity_poly.pdbx_seq_one_letter_code
_entity_poly.pdbx_strand_id
1 'polypeptide(L)'
;MYVLLVLLSIFPFFSNEKKPVIVLSQEQKIKHELESVVFLQKAGMLRPQDHSFYFRTDDEWTGFSTIFLGYRYGVNEYFNIAFEGGAGLPQVYLANLLLHFKIFESKNRYFFLGTRIRMGYKYQDADPVMFVKNDNNDMGYMGLGKDYLTIEDRHSFYFATDLTAAVRFGKYRDHSFYYTIYPKVDFNLQKPEVWVLFAPIMFGYEARFGRYMEWTFAVEAGYSFPLPWGSIPDGKWINFPSLANVSLNYRFGDTFYYNTIIEK
;
A
#
# COMPACT_ATOMS: atom_id res chain seq x y z
N MET A 1 4.14 9.64 -25.65
CA MET A 1 4.88 10.92 -25.54
C MET A 1 4.06 12.07 -24.94
N TYR A 2 2.72 12.02 -24.93
CA TYR A 2 1.86 13.08 -24.36
C TYR A 2 1.66 13.00 -22.83
N VAL A 3 1.87 11.84 -22.20
CA VAL A 3 1.71 11.66 -20.75
C VAL A 3 2.82 12.36 -19.94
N LEU A 4 4.03 12.48 -20.51
CA LEU A 4 5.17 13.13 -19.85
C LEU A 4 5.02 14.67 -19.79
N LEU A 5 4.32 15.25 -20.77
CA LEU A 5 4.05 16.69 -20.84
C LEU A 5 3.00 17.14 -19.81
N VAL A 6 2.02 16.28 -19.49
CA VAL A 6 1.02 16.57 -18.46
C VAL A 6 1.66 16.53 -17.06
N LEU A 7 2.56 15.58 -16.79
CA LEU A 7 3.30 15.51 -15.53
C LEU A 7 4.22 16.72 -15.28
N LEU A 8 4.77 17.33 -16.33
CA LEU A 8 5.55 18.57 -16.23
C LEU A 8 4.68 19.83 -16.06
N SER A 9 3.43 19.81 -16.52
CA SER A 9 2.49 20.93 -16.39
C SER A 9 1.81 21.05 -15.02
N ILE A 10 1.92 20.03 -14.15
CA ILE A 10 1.35 20.02 -12.78
C ILE A 10 2.37 20.52 -11.74
N PHE A 11 3.53 21.05 -12.16
CA PHE A 11 4.48 21.75 -11.28
C PHE A 11 4.31 23.28 -11.37
N PRO A 12 3.43 23.93 -10.58
CA PRO A 12 3.44 25.37 -10.47
C PRO A 12 4.33 25.78 -9.29
N PHE A 13 5.66 25.58 -9.31
CA PHE A 13 6.47 26.01 -8.17
C PHE A 13 7.94 26.30 -8.46
N PHE A 14 8.21 27.33 -9.26
CA PHE A 14 9.43 28.13 -9.11
C PHE A 14 9.12 29.61 -9.38
N SER A 15 8.34 30.25 -8.50
CA SER A 15 8.45 31.71 -8.37
C SER A 15 9.79 31.98 -7.67
N ASN A 16 10.67 32.74 -8.32
CA ASN A 16 12.02 33.08 -7.84
C ASN A 16 12.03 34.05 -6.64
N GLU A 17 10.92 34.17 -5.92
CA GLU A 17 10.83 34.98 -4.71
C GLU A 17 11.48 34.24 -3.54
N LYS A 18 12.53 34.84 -2.97
CA LYS A 18 13.11 34.39 -1.70
C LYS A 18 12.09 34.60 -0.59
N LYS A 19 11.27 33.57 -0.33
CA LYS A 19 10.37 33.55 0.83
C LYS A 19 11.21 33.60 2.11
N PRO A 20 10.80 34.38 3.13
CA PRO A 20 11.52 34.43 4.40
C PRO A 20 11.54 33.05 5.06
N VAL A 21 12.70 32.66 5.58
CA VAL A 21 12.85 31.42 6.34
C VAL A 21 12.24 31.63 7.73
N ILE A 22 11.26 30.80 8.09
CA ILE A 22 10.59 30.87 9.39
C ILE A 22 11.26 29.88 10.34
N VAL A 23 11.65 30.35 11.52
CA VAL A 23 12.14 29.48 12.59
C VAL A 23 10.93 29.00 13.41
N LEU A 24 10.72 27.69 13.45
CA LEU A 24 9.63 27.05 14.18
C LEU A 24 10.13 26.49 15.51
N SER A 25 9.37 26.74 16.58
CA SER A 25 9.61 26.09 17.87
C SER A 25 9.18 24.63 17.83
N GLN A 26 9.75 23.81 18.73
CA GLN A 26 9.33 22.41 18.88
C GLN A 26 7.85 22.28 19.26
N GLU A 27 7.30 23.22 20.04
CA GLU A 27 5.89 23.21 20.41
C GLU A 27 4.95 23.42 19.22
N GLN A 28 5.32 24.31 18.29
CA GLN A 28 4.57 24.53 17.05
C GLN A 28 4.55 23.27 16.19
N LYS A 29 5.71 22.59 16.07
CA LYS A 29 5.81 21.30 15.39
C LYS A 29 4.90 20.25 16.05
N ILE A 30 4.99 20.08 17.37
CA ILE A 30 4.17 19.11 18.11
C ILE A 30 2.69 19.37 17.87
N LYS A 31 2.26 20.63 17.99
CA LYS A 31 0.87 21.03 17.77
C LYS A 31 0.39 20.68 16.36
N HIS A 32 1.13 21.08 15.33
CA HIS A 32 0.81 20.77 13.93
C HIS A 32 0.67 19.27 13.69
N GLU A 33 1.61 18.49 14.20
CA GLU A 33 1.60 17.03 14.03
C GLU A 33 0.46 16.35 14.80
N LEU A 34 0.00 16.91 15.92
CA LEU A 34 -1.13 16.39 16.69
C LEU A 34 -2.49 16.77 16.08
N GLU A 35 -2.61 17.94 15.48
CA GLU A 35 -3.86 18.43 14.88
C GLU A 35 -4.15 17.75 13.53
N SER A 36 -3.09 17.41 12.80
CA SER A 36 -3.17 16.87 11.43
C SER A 36 -2.25 15.67 11.22
N VAL A 37 -2.44 14.61 11.98
CA VAL A 37 -1.60 13.39 11.90
C VAL A 37 -1.68 12.75 10.51
N VAL A 38 -0.52 12.46 9.91
CA VAL A 38 -0.42 11.82 8.58
C VAL A 38 0.22 10.47 8.69
N PHE A 39 -0.38 9.46 8.07
CA PHE A 39 0.20 8.13 7.85
C PHE A 39 0.05 7.76 6.37
N LEU A 40 1.06 7.10 5.82
CA LEU A 40 1.27 6.92 4.40
C LEU A 40 0.76 5.57 3.88
N GLN A 41 0.68 4.55 4.75
CA GLN A 41 0.21 3.20 4.41
C GLN A 41 -1.30 3.03 4.65
N LYS A 42 -1.72 2.72 5.88
CA LYS A 42 -3.13 2.41 6.22
C LYS A 42 -3.63 3.11 7.48
N ALA A 43 -2.76 3.58 8.36
CA ALA A 43 -3.17 4.19 9.63
C ALA A 43 -3.70 5.62 9.52
N GLY A 44 -3.82 6.18 8.32
CA GLY A 44 -4.25 7.56 8.12
C GLY A 44 -4.28 8.05 6.68
N MET A 45 -4.42 9.38 6.57
CA MET A 45 -4.53 10.10 5.31
C MET A 45 -3.37 11.08 5.16
N LEU A 46 -2.99 11.36 3.92
CA LEU A 46 -2.23 12.57 3.61
C LEU A 46 -3.04 13.83 3.97
N ARG A 47 -2.34 14.92 4.25
CA ARG A 47 -2.97 16.24 4.32
C ARG A 47 -3.49 16.63 2.92
N PRO A 48 -4.48 17.54 2.83
CA PRO A 48 -4.87 18.11 1.55
C PRO A 48 -3.65 18.68 0.82
N GLN A 49 -3.53 18.36 -0.46
CA GLN A 49 -2.44 18.75 -1.37
C GLN A 49 -1.07 18.13 -1.07
N ASP A 50 -0.93 17.30 -0.02
CA ASP A 50 0.29 16.52 0.18
C ASP A 50 0.41 15.42 -0.88
N HIS A 51 1.65 15.06 -1.16
CA HIS A 51 2.04 14.00 -2.08
C HIS A 51 2.88 12.97 -1.34
N SER A 52 2.89 11.74 -1.83
CA SER A 52 3.78 10.69 -1.33
C SER A 52 4.26 9.77 -2.44
N PHE A 53 5.56 9.49 -2.47
CA PHE A 53 6.11 8.36 -3.22
C PHE A 53 6.37 7.21 -2.26
N TYR A 54 6.16 5.99 -2.74
CA TYR A 54 6.41 4.83 -1.91
C TYR A 54 6.93 3.65 -2.68
N PHE A 55 7.70 2.85 -1.96
CA PHE A 55 8.10 1.52 -2.32
C PHE A 55 7.49 0.57 -1.29
N ARG A 56 6.92 -0.55 -1.74
CA ARG A 56 6.43 -1.58 -0.83
C ARG A 56 6.58 -2.97 -1.39
N THR A 57 6.74 -3.95 -0.52
CA THR A 57 6.54 -5.36 -0.85
C THR A 57 5.11 -5.76 -0.53
N ASP A 58 4.57 -6.63 -1.35
CA ASP A 58 3.24 -7.18 -1.14
C ASP A 58 3.17 -8.59 -1.72
N ASP A 59 2.91 -9.55 -0.86
CA ASP A 59 2.64 -10.94 -1.23
C ASP A 59 1.15 -11.31 -1.15
N GLU A 60 0.28 -10.37 -0.76
CA GLU A 60 -1.18 -10.56 -0.68
C GLU A 60 -1.78 -10.91 -2.05
N TRP A 61 -1.16 -10.42 -3.14
CA TRP A 61 -1.73 -10.47 -4.48
C TRP A 61 -1.43 -11.75 -5.26
N THR A 62 -0.29 -12.35 -4.94
CA THR A 62 0.45 -13.25 -5.83
C THR A 62 1.04 -14.43 -5.11
N GLY A 63 0.95 -14.54 -3.78
CA GLY A 63 1.66 -15.61 -3.05
C GLY A 63 3.19 -15.54 -3.15
N PHE A 64 3.73 -14.45 -3.73
CA PHE A 64 5.16 -14.16 -3.86
C PHE A 64 5.41 -12.70 -3.53
N SER A 65 6.61 -12.36 -3.10
CA SER A 65 7.02 -10.98 -2.87
C SER A 65 6.98 -10.17 -4.17
N THR A 66 5.89 -9.41 -4.38
CA THR A 66 5.79 -8.41 -5.44
C THR A 66 6.32 -7.09 -4.93
N ILE A 67 7.15 -6.44 -5.73
CA ILE A 67 7.66 -5.11 -5.45
C ILE A 67 6.77 -4.08 -6.14
N PHE A 68 6.30 -3.10 -5.38
CA PHE A 68 5.48 -2.01 -5.87
C PHE A 68 6.21 -0.67 -5.77
N LEU A 69 6.05 0.13 -6.81
CA LEU A 69 6.34 1.57 -6.81
C LEU A 69 5.03 2.32 -6.99
N GLY A 70 4.78 3.29 -6.12
CA GLY A 70 3.53 4.03 -6.15
C GLY A 70 3.67 5.50 -5.80
N TYR A 71 2.60 6.21 -6.14
CA TYR A 71 2.40 7.62 -5.89
C TYR A 71 1.01 7.84 -5.32
N ARG A 72 0.90 8.65 -4.27
CA ARG A 72 -0.35 9.00 -3.59
C ARG A 72 -0.50 10.51 -3.51
N TYR A 73 -1.72 11.00 -3.68
CA TYR A 73 -2.09 12.41 -3.57
C TYR A 73 -3.27 12.59 -2.59
N GLY A 74 -3.12 13.53 -1.67
CA GLY A 74 -4.17 13.94 -0.74
C GLY A 74 -5.14 14.93 -1.39
N VAL A 75 -6.26 14.43 -1.94
CA VAL A 75 -7.25 15.31 -2.58
C VAL A 75 -7.91 16.21 -1.55
N ASN A 76 -8.30 15.64 -0.41
CA ASN A 76 -8.78 16.37 0.76
C ASN A 76 -8.56 15.52 2.02
N GLU A 77 -9.00 15.99 3.18
CA GLU A 77 -8.78 15.31 4.45
C GLU A 77 -9.53 13.97 4.61
N TYR A 78 -10.50 13.68 3.74
CA TYR A 78 -11.32 12.47 3.75
C TYR A 78 -10.96 11.50 2.62
N PHE A 79 -10.22 11.95 1.61
CA PHE A 79 -10.03 11.20 0.39
C PHE A 79 -8.63 11.39 -0.21
N ASN A 80 -7.99 10.27 -0.52
CA ASN A 80 -6.74 10.22 -1.27
C ASN A 80 -6.88 9.29 -2.47
N ILE A 81 -6.11 9.59 -3.50
CA ILE A 81 -5.95 8.75 -4.68
C ILE A 81 -4.51 8.31 -4.80
N ALA A 82 -4.27 7.07 -5.22
CA ALA A 82 -2.95 6.54 -5.47
C ALA A 82 -2.92 5.70 -6.75
N PHE A 83 -1.76 5.66 -7.38
CA PHE A 83 -1.45 4.77 -8.50
C PHE A 83 -0.19 4.01 -8.16
N GLU A 84 -0.15 2.71 -8.45
CA GLU A 84 1.06 1.90 -8.28
C GLU A 84 1.20 0.88 -9.40
N GLY A 85 2.45 0.60 -9.74
CA GLY A 85 2.86 -0.50 -10.59
C GLY A 85 3.62 -1.52 -9.77
N GLY A 86 3.32 -2.81 -9.97
CA GLY A 86 3.96 -3.93 -9.29
C GLY A 86 4.65 -4.87 -10.26
N ALA A 87 5.81 -5.41 -9.86
CA ALA A 87 6.49 -6.50 -10.54
C ALA A 87 6.96 -7.55 -9.52
N GLY A 88 6.69 -8.83 -9.79
CA GLY A 88 7.01 -9.95 -8.91
C GLY A 88 7.41 -11.21 -9.69
N LEU A 89 7.97 -12.20 -9.00
CA LEU A 89 8.37 -13.49 -9.57
C LEU A 89 7.48 -14.64 -9.07
N PRO A 90 7.19 -15.66 -9.91
CA PRO A 90 7.39 -15.67 -11.37
C PRO A 90 6.48 -14.64 -12.06
N GLN A 91 6.81 -14.23 -13.29
CA GLN A 91 6.40 -12.97 -13.93
C GLN A 91 4.97 -12.50 -13.57
N VAL A 92 4.84 -11.68 -12.51
CA VAL A 92 3.60 -10.98 -12.20
C VAL A 92 3.80 -9.49 -12.43
N TYR A 93 2.89 -8.89 -13.20
CA TYR A 93 2.81 -7.44 -13.37
C TYR A 93 1.44 -6.94 -12.95
N LEU A 94 1.42 -5.86 -12.16
CA LEU A 94 0.19 -5.22 -11.71
C LEU A 94 0.21 -3.73 -12.03
N ALA A 95 -0.96 -3.19 -12.34
CA ALA A 95 -1.19 -1.75 -12.47
C ALA A 95 -2.48 -1.39 -11.75
N ASN A 96 -2.38 -0.55 -10.72
CA ASN A 96 -3.44 -0.39 -9.72
C ASN A 96 -3.82 1.07 -9.53
N LEU A 97 -5.12 1.29 -9.32
CA LEU A 97 -5.70 2.49 -8.75
C LEU A 97 -6.15 2.20 -7.31
N LEU A 98 -5.75 3.06 -6.39
CA LEU A 98 -6.10 2.97 -4.97
C LEU A 98 -6.87 4.21 -4.56
N LEU A 99 -8.03 4.00 -3.96
CA LEU A 99 -8.92 5.04 -3.45
C LEU A 99 -9.00 4.88 -1.94
N HIS A 100 -8.45 5.83 -1.18
CA HIS A 100 -8.46 5.79 0.28
C HIS A 100 -9.50 6.74 0.82
N PHE A 101 -10.31 6.27 1.75
CA PHE A 101 -11.38 7.03 2.39
C PHE A 101 -11.20 7.01 3.91
N LYS A 102 -11.27 8.18 4.55
CA LYS A 102 -11.41 8.31 6.00
C LYS A 102 -12.88 8.13 6.35
N ILE A 103 -13.20 7.11 7.12
CA ILE A 103 -14.56 6.88 7.63
C ILE A 103 -14.75 7.65 8.94
N PHE A 104 -13.80 7.51 9.86
CA PHE A 104 -13.88 8.12 11.17
C PHE A 104 -12.48 8.39 11.74
N GLU A 105 -12.39 9.44 12.54
CA GLU A 105 -11.20 9.76 13.31
C GLU A 105 -11.60 10.43 14.61
N SER A 106 -11.02 10.00 15.73
CA SER A 106 -11.35 10.58 17.03
C SER A 106 -10.88 12.04 17.12
N LYS A 107 -11.55 12.86 17.93
CA LYS A 107 -11.18 14.28 18.12
C LYS A 107 -9.73 14.48 18.54
N ASN A 108 -9.22 13.57 19.37
CA ASN A 108 -7.84 13.54 19.87
C ASN A 108 -6.87 12.75 18.96
N ARG A 109 -7.33 12.37 17.75
CA ARG A 109 -6.57 11.70 16.68
C ARG A 109 -5.87 10.38 17.08
N TYR A 110 -6.28 9.76 18.20
CA TYR A 110 -5.77 8.43 18.62
C TYR A 110 -6.33 7.32 17.73
N PHE A 111 -7.62 7.37 17.43
CA PHE A 111 -8.30 6.31 16.70
C PHE A 111 -8.60 6.76 15.28
N PHE A 112 -8.33 5.89 14.32
CA PHE A 112 -8.62 6.10 12.91
C PHE A 112 -9.31 4.88 12.33
N LEU A 113 -10.32 5.12 11.51
CA LEU A 113 -11.00 4.11 10.70
C LEU A 113 -11.03 4.61 9.26
N GLY A 114 -10.54 3.79 8.36
CA GLY A 114 -10.53 4.09 6.94
C GLY A 114 -10.83 2.87 6.11
N THR A 115 -11.17 3.10 4.85
CA THR A 115 -11.24 2.04 3.85
C THR A 115 -10.42 2.39 2.63
N ARG A 116 -9.83 1.39 1.99
CA ARG A 116 -9.09 1.52 0.75
C ARG A 116 -9.68 0.59 -0.29
N ILE A 117 -10.16 1.15 -1.39
CA ILE A 117 -10.58 0.38 -2.56
C ILE A 117 -9.36 0.27 -3.49
N ARG A 118 -8.97 -0.96 -3.82
CA ARG A 118 -7.89 -1.28 -4.76
C ARG A 118 -8.50 -1.95 -5.98
N MET A 119 -8.25 -1.41 -7.15
CA MET A 119 -8.70 -2.02 -8.40
C MET A 119 -7.60 -1.91 -9.44
N GLY A 120 -7.48 -2.90 -10.30
CA GLY A 120 -6.37 -2.92 -11.23
C GLY A 120 -6.42 -4.07 -12.20
N TYR A 121 -5.42 -4.05 -13.07
CA TYR A 121 -5.12 -5.10 -14.00
C TYR A 121 -3.94 -5.91 -13.49
N LYS A 122 -4.04 -7.24 -13.62
CA LYS A 122 -2.98 -8.19 -13.30
C LYS A 122 -2.68 -9.05 -14.53
N TYR A 123 -1.41 -9.16 -14.84
CA TYR A 123 -0.86 -10.21 -15.69
C TYR A 123 -0.03 -11.15 -14.84
N GLN A 124 -0.19 -12.45 -15.04
CA GLN A 124 0.58 -13.47 -14.36
C GLN A 124 0.92 -14.59 -15.34
N ASP A 125 2.20 -14.88 -15.43
CA ASP A 125 2.71 -15.92 -16.30
C ASP A 125 3.86 -16.64 -15.59
N ALA A 126 3.79 -17.96 -15.58
CA ALA A 126 4.77 -18.81 -14.94
C ALA A 126 5.55 -19.54 -16.03
N ASP A 127 6.86 -19.27 -16.12
CA ASP A 127 7.71 -19.93 -17.11
C ASP A 127 7.87 -21.43 -16.81
N PRO A 128 7.47 -22.34 -17.73
CA PRO A 128 7.60 -23.78 -17.54
C PRO A 128 9.02 -24.28 -17.28
N VAL A 129 10.05 -23.55 -17.71
CA VAL A 129 11.45 -23.96 -17.40
C VAL A 129 11.82 -23.75 -15.93
N MET A 130 11.03 -22.98 -15.17
CA MET A 130 11.23 -22.79 -13.74
C MET A 130 10.50 -23.84 -12.90
N PHE A 131 9.82 -24.80 -13.54
CA PHE A 131 9.10 -25.86 -12.86
C PHE A 131 10.06 -27.00 -12.47
N VAL A 132 10.13 -27.30 -11.18
CA VAL A 132 10.83 -28.43 -10.58
C VAL A 132 9.87 -29.59 -10.43
N LYS A 133 10.31 -30.76 -10.90
CA LYS A 133 9.60 -32.02 -10.68
C LYS A 133 9.92 -32.56 -9.29
N ASN A 134 8.91 -32.80 -8.46
CA ASN A 134 9.11 -33.47 -7.17
C ASN A 134 9.26 -34.99 -7.32
N ASP A 135 9.59 -35.69 -6.24
CA ASP A 135 9.77 -37.16 -6.22
C ASP A 135 8.53 -37.95 -6.65
N ASN A 136 7.35 -37.33 -6.62
CA ASN A 136 6.08 -37.92 -7.06
C ASN A 136 5.74 -37.62 -8.53
N ASN A 137 6.69 -37.07 -9.31
CA ASN A 137 6.49 -36.59 -10.68
C ASN A 137 5.56 -35.37 -10.85
N ASP A 138 5.18 -34.69 -9.77
CA ASP A 138 4.40 -33.46 -9.86
C ASP A 138 5.30 -32.26 -10.19
N MET A 139 4.77 -31.30 -10.94
CA MET A 139 5.46 -30.04 -11.26
C MET A 139 5.13 -29.01 -10.16
N GLY A 140 6.15 -28.34 -9.62
CA GLY A 140 6.04 -27.15 -8.75
C GLY A 140 7.16 -26.17 -9.10
N TYR A 141 7.36 -25.06 -8.40
CA TYR A 141 8.49 -24.13 -8.67
C TYR A 141 9.41 -24.04 -7.47
N MET A 142 10.69 -23.77 -7.72
CA MET A 142 11.77 -23.80 -6.71
C MET A 142 11.33 -23.23 -5.35
N GLY A 143 11.08 -24.13 -4.39
CA GLY A 143 10.83 -23.79 -2.99
C GLY A 143 9.41 -23.35 -2.60
N LEU A 144 8.41 -23.39 -3.48
CA LEU A 144 7.03 -22.96 -3.17
C LEU A 144 5.97 -23.94 -3.74
N GLY A 145 4.79 -23.95 -3.12
CA GLY A 145 3.76 -25.00 -3.29
C GLY A 145 3.32 -25.29 -4.74
N LYS A 146 2.91 -26.54 -4.95
CA LYS A 146 2.62 -27.22 -6.23
C LYS A 146 1.80 -26.42 -7.27
N ASP A 147 0.79 -25.64 -6.84
CA ASP A 147 -0.30 -25.23 -7.75
C ASP A 147 -0.44 -23.71 -7.99
N TYR A 148 0.35 -22.86 -7.33
CA TYR A 148 0.34 -21.41 -7.64
C TYR A 148 1.28 -21.04 -8.79
N LEU A 149 2.05 -22.03 -9.25
CA LEU A 149 3.22 -21.84 -10.08
C LEU A 149 3.05 -22.43 -11.48
N THR A 150 1.83 -22.80 -11.87
CA THR A 150 1.47 -23.28 -13.22
C THR A 150 0.51 -22.33 -13.94
N ILE A 151 0.31 -21.11 -13.41
CA ILE A 151 -0.56 -20.10 -14.03
C ILE A 151 0.17 -19.51 -15.23
N GLU A 152 -0.20 -19.98 -16.41
CA GLU A 152 0.31 -19.50 -17.70
C GLU A 152 -0.66 -18.47 -18.32
N ASP A 153 -0.09 -17.42 -18.91
CA ASP A 153 -0.78 -16.38 -19.70
C ASP A 153 -2.08 -15.85 -19.07
N ARG A 154 -2.11 -15.56 -17.77
CA ARG A 154 -3.35 -15.13 -17.11
C ARG A 154 -3.48 -13.62 -17.07
N HIS A 155 -4.54 -13.13 -17.70
CA HIS A 155 -4.99 -11.75 -17.64
C HIS A 155 -6.18 -11.63 -16.68
N SER A 156 -6.16 -10.68 -15.75
CA SER A 156 -7.27 -10.50 -14.81
C SER A 156 -7.53 -9.03 -14.47
N PHE A 157 -8.81 -8.69 -14.29
CA PHE A 157 -9.20 -7.50 -13.54
C PHE A 157 -9.52 -7.90 -12.12
N TYR A 158 -9.07 -7.11 -11.16
CA TYR A 158 -9.33 -7.41 -9.76
C TYR A 158 -9.88 -6.20 -9.03
N PHE A 159 -10.53 -6.51 -7.92
CA PHE A 159 -11.08 -5.56 -6.97
C PHE A 159 -10.81 -6.04 -5.55
N ALA A 160 -10.35 -5.17 -4.66
CA ALA A 160 -10.25 -5.45 -3.23
C ALA A 160 -10.68 -4.23 -2.42
N THR A 161 -11.22 -4.50 -1.23
CA THR A 161 -11.59 -3.47 -0.28
C THR A 161 -10.91 -3.76 1.04
N ASP A 162 -10.08 -2.84 1.49
CA ASP A 162 -9.41 -2.94 2.78
C ASP A 162 -10.20 -2.10 3.77
N LEU A 163 -10.64 -2.66 4.89
CA LEU A 163 -11.20 -1.89 6.00
C LEU A 163 -10.21 -1.92 7.15
N THR A 164 -9.71 -0.75 7.53
CA THR A 164 -8.61 -0.61 8.48
C THR A 164 -9.04 0.19 9.70
N ALA A 165 -8.85 -0.38 10.89
CA ALA A 165 -8.91 0.31 12.17
C ALA A 165 -7.49 0.48 12.73
N ALA A 166 -7.16 1.68 13.22
CA ALA A 166 -5.83 2.01 13.70
C ALA A 166 -5.86 2.75 15.05
N VAL A 167 -4.86 2.48 15.88
CA VAL A 167 -4.58 3.17 17.14
C VAL A 167 -3.20 3.80 17.06
N ARG A 168 -3.14 5.11 17.29
CA ARG A 168 -1.94 5.95 17.13
C ARG A 168 -1.46 6.48 18.47
N PHE A 169 -0.15 6.45 18.68
CA PHE A 169 0.49 6.77 19.94
C PHE A 169 1.88 7.39 19.73
N GLY A 170 2.52 7.80 20.82
CA GLY A 170 3.78 8.56 20.80
C GLY A 170 3.55 10.07 20.90
N LYS A 171 4.63 10.82 21.12
CA LYS A 171 4.59 12.27 21.39
C LYS A 171 3.97 13.05 20.22
N TYR A 172 4.26 12.61 19.00
CA TYR A 172 3.82 13.25 17.75
C TYR A 172 2.76 12.42 17.02
N ARG A 173 2.23 11.38 17.65
CA ARG A 173 1.50 10.29 16.96
C ARG A 173 2.31 9.72 15.81
N ASP A 174 3.59 9.53 16.11
CA ASP A 174 4.61 8.98 15.24
C ASP A 174 4.52 7.46 15.12
N HIS A 175 3.68 6.80 15.92
CA HIS A 175 3.52 5.36 15.86
C HIS A 175 2.06 4.98 15.72
N SER A 176 1.80 3.86 15.05
CA SER A 176 0.48 3.26 14.99
C SER A 176 0.53 1.75 14.90
N PHE A 177 -0.47 1.11 15.52
CA PHE A 177 -0.86 -0.25 15.19
C PHE A 177 -2.19 -0.20 14.46
N TYR A 178 -2.35 -1.06 13.47
CA TYR A 178 -3.61 -1.18 12.76
C TYR A 178 -3.94 -2.62 12.44
N TYR A 179 -5.23 -2.84 12.27
CA TYR A 179 -5.82 -4.10 11.89
C TYR A 179 -6.67 -3.86 10.65
N THR A 180 -6.51 -4.73 9.66
CA THR A 180 -7.18 -4.64 8.37
C THR A 180 -7.84 -5.96 8.04
N ILE A 181 -9.08 -5.88 7.55
CA ILE A 181 -9.70 -6.97 6.79
C ILE A 181 -9.68 -6.61 5.31
N TYR A 182 -9.43 -7.57 4.43
CA TYR A 182 -9.50 -7.31 3.00
C TYR A 182 -10.14 -8.48 2.23
N PRO A 183 -11.41 -8.36 1.79
CA PRO A 183 -11.94 -9.15 0.70
C PRO A 183 -11.36 -8.71 -0.65
N LYS A 184 -11.11 -9.68 -1.51
CA LYS A 184 -10.62 -9.51 -2.88
C LYS A 184 -11.38 -10.43 -3.82
N VAL A 185 -11.63 -9.92 -5.02
CA VAL A 185 -12.18 -10.65 -6.15
C VAL A 185 -11.26 -10.44 -7.35
N ASP A 186 -10.96 -11.52 -8.07
CA ASP A 186 -10.03 -11.56 -9.19
C ASP A 186 -10.71 -12.28 -10.36
N PHE A 187 -11.06 -11.52 -11.40
CA PHE A 187 -11.82 -11.96 -12.56
C PHE A 187 -10.86 -12.30 -13.70
N ASN A 188 -10.81 -13.57 -14.11
CA ASN A 188 -10.06 -13.96 -15.29
C ASN A 188 -10.73 -13.39 -16.54
N LEU A 189 -9.96 -12.76 -17.42
CA LEU A 189 -10.46 -12.12 -18.65
C LEU A 189 -10.51 -13.08 -19.84
N GLN A 190 -9.80 -14.19 -19.76
CA GLN A 190 -9.73 -15.18 -20.83
C GLN A 190 -10.56 -16.44 -20.53
N LYS A 191 -10.78 -16.76 -19.26
CA LYS A 191 -11.53 -17.93 -18.79
C LYS A 191 -12.67 -17.49 -17.86
N PRO A 192 -13.76 -18.25 -17.70
CA PRO A 192 -14.90 -17.88 -16.86
C PRO A 192 -14.62 -17.96 -15.34
N GLU A 193 -13.37 -18.11 -14.94
CA GLU A 193 -12.97 -18.30 -13.55
C GLU A 193 -12.97 -16.98 -12.78
N VAL A 194 -13.55 -17.00 -11.58
CA VAL A 194 -13.50 -15.90 -10.62
C VAL A 194 -12.93 -16.42 -9.32
N TRP A 195 -11.88 -15.79 -8.82
CA TRP A 195 -11.27 -16.16 -7.55
C TRP A 195 -11.63 -15.13 -6.50
N VAL A 196 -12.15 -15.58 -5.36
CA VAL A 196 -12.43 -14.74 -4.21
C VAL A 196 -11.47 -15.11 -3.09
N LEU A 197 -10.76 -14.11 -2.59
CA LEU A 197 -9.82 -14.23 -1.47
C LEU A 197 -10.32 -13.37 -0.33
N PHE A 198 -10.19 -13.87 0.89
CA PHE A 198 -10.52 -13.11 2.08
C PHE A 198 -9.43 -13.27 3.12
N ALA A 199 -8.94 -12.14 3.61
CA ALA A 199 -8.06 -12.09 4.74
C ALA A 199 -8.80 -11.44 5.91
N PRO A 200 -9.22 -12.23 6.90
CA PRO A 200 -9.82 -11.68 8.09
C PRO A 200 -8.79 -11.09 9.03
N ILE A 201 -7.49 -11.38 8.90
CA ILE A 201 -6.49 -10.91 9.85
C ILE A 201 -5.26 -10.41 9.11
N MET A 202 -5.08 -9.09 9.17
CA MET A 202 -3.85 -8.41 8.83
C MET A 202 -3.55 -7.36 9.88
N PHE A 203 -2.43 -7.54 10.58
CA PHE A 203 -1.91 -6.57 11.53
C PHE A 203 -0.75 -5.82 10.91
N GLY A 204 -0.66 -4.53 11.18
CA GLY A 204 0.47 -3.73 10.76
C GLY A 204 0.91 -2.76 11.83
N TYR A 205 2.18 -2.41 11.74
CA TYR A 205 2.80 -1.35 12.50
C TYR A 205 3.34 -0.33 11.51
N GLU A 206 3.11 0.95 11.79
CA GLU A 206 3.58 2.04 10.95
C GLU A 206 4.16 3.16 11.82
N ALA A 207 5.38 3.59 11.48
CA ALA A 207 6.16 4.58 12.20
C ALA A 207 6.57 5.73 11.29
N ARG A 208 6.32 6.96 11.74
CA ARG A 208 6.67 8.21 11.08
C ARG A 208 7.97 8.75 11.66
N PHE A 209 8.86 9.25 10.81
CA PHE A 209 10.12 9.82 11.25
C PHE A 209 10.62 10.89 10.28
N GLY A 210 11.76 11.48 10.61
CA GLY A 210 12.34 12.61 9.87
C GLY A 210 12.17 13.93 10.60
N ARG A 211 12.90 14.95 10.13
CA ARG A 211 12.88 16.27 10.78
C ARG A 211 11.51 16.91 10.70
N TYR A 212 10.78 16.64 9.62
CA TYR A 212 9.48 17.19 9.26
C TYR A 212 8.38 16.12 9.25
N MET A 213 8.63 14.94 9.82
CA MET A 213 7.74 13.77 9.76
C MET A 213 7.38 13.41 8.30
N GLU A 214 8.37 13.49 7.43
CA GLU A 214 8.24 13.29 5.99
C GLU A 214 8.43 11.83 5.57
N TRP A 215 9.03 10.99 6.43
CA TRP A 215 9.22 9.57 6.16
C TRP A 215 8.24 8.72 6.94
N THR A 216 7.86 7.58 6.37
CA THR A 216 7.10 6.56 7.09
C THR A 216 7.54 5.16 6.67
N PHE A 217 7.74 4.31 7.66
CA PHE A 217 8.03 2.89 7.50
C PHE A 217 6.86 2.07 8.05
N ALA A 218 6.44 1.06 7.31
CA ALA A 218 5.39 0.13 7.75
C ALA A 218 5.84 -1.32 7.58
N VAL A 219 5.37 -2.18 8.48
CA VAL A 219 5.48 -3.64 8.39
C VAL A 219 4.11 -4.24 8.64
N GLU A 220 3.68 -5.13 7.76
CA GLU A 220 2.39 -5.82 7.86
C GLU A 220 2.61 -7.33 7.84
N ALA A 221 1.78 -8.04 8.60
CA ALA A 221 1.73 -9.50 8.62
C ALA A 221 0.28 -9.96 8.75
N GLY A 222 -0.07 -11.03 8.05
CA GLY A 222 -1.42 -11.55 8.04
C GLY A 222 -1.54 -12.86 7.30
N TYR A 223 -2.76 -13.38 7.24
CA TYR A 223 -3.10 -14.57 6.47
C TYR A 223 -4.36 -14.34 5.64
N SER A 224 -4.39 -14.98 4.48
CA SER A 224 -5.50 -14.95 3.52
C SER A 224 -5.90 -16.36 3.14
N PHE A 225 -7.20 -16.59 2.93
CA PHE A 225 -7.73 -17.85 2.43
C PHE A 225 -8.74 -17.65 1.29
N PRO A 226 -8.93 -18.66 0.42
CA PRO A 226 -9.92 -18.63 -0.64
C PRO A 226 -11.35 -18.80 -0.13
N LEU A 227 -12.32 -18.22 -0.85
CA LEU A 227 -13.75 -18.36 -0.63
C LEU A 227 -14.48 -18.80 -1.92
N PRO A 228 -15.28 -19.89 -1.90
CA PRO A 228 -15.42 -20.87 -0.82
C PRO A 228 -14.11 -21.61 -0.53
N TRP A 229 -14.03 -22.25 0.64
CA TRP A 229 -12.86 -23.06 1.03
C TRP A 229 -12.58 -24.12 -0.05
N GLY A 230 -11.37 -24.14 -0.61
CA GLY A 230 -11.01 -25.02 -1.73
C GLY A 230 -11.49 -24.58 -3.12
N SER A 231 -12.05 -23.37 -3.29
CA SER A 231 -12.36 -22.78 -4.62
C SER A 231 -11.14 -22.53 -5.49
N ILE A 232 -9.99 -22.40 -4.85
CA ILE A 232 -8.70 -22.61 -5.50
C ILE A 232 -8.39 -24.10 -5.29
N PRO A 233 -8.27 -24.90 -6.36
CA PRO A 233 -8.05 -26.35 -6.25
C PRO A 233 -6.93 -26.65 -5.26
N ASP A 234 -7.21 -27.54 -4.30
CA ASP A 234 -6.34 -27.96 -3.18
C ASP A 234 -5.93 -26.89 -2.16
N GLY A 235 -6.70 -25.81 -2.10
CA GLY A 235 -6.47 -24.65 -1.25
C GLY A 235 -6.68 -24.85 0.25
N LYS A 236 -5.76 -25.54 0.93
CA LYS A 236 -5.48 -25.35 2.38
C LYS A 236 -4.55 -24.14 2.58
N TRP A 237 -4.87 -23.01 1.97
CA TRP A 237 -4.06 -21.80 2.06
C TRP A 237 -4.22 -21.18 3.45
N ILE A 238 -3.22 -21.43 4.29
CA ILE A 238 -2.75 -20.45 5.25
C ILE A 238 -1.52 -19.85 4.56
N ASN A 239 -1.62 -18.64 4.02
CA ASN A 239 -0.41 -17.87 3.71
C ASN A 239 0.27 -17.60 5.06
N PHE A 240 1.12 -18.53 5.46
CA PHE A 240 1.97 -18.45 6.63
C PHE A 240 3.40 -18.67 6.16
N PRO A 241 4.28 -17.68 6.26
CA PRO A 241 4.03 -16.26 6.48
C PRO A 241 3.81 -15.52 5.14
N SER A 242 2.89 -14.55 5.10
CA SER A 242 3.18 -13.34 4.34
C SER A 242 4.51 -12.83 4.89
N LEU A 243 5.58 -12.90 4.08
CA LEU A 243 6.92 -12.47 4.46
C LEU A 243 6.87 -10.95 4.63
N ALA A 244 6.51 -10.51 5.84
CA ALA A 244 6.54 -9.13 6.32
C ALA A 244 6.44 -8.09 5.19
N ASN A 245 5.21 -7.74 4.76
CA ASN A 245 5.02 -6.67 3.79
C ASN A 245 5.63 -5.39 4.36
N VAL A 246 6.71 -4.92 3.76
CA VAL A 246 7.41 -3.72 4.19
C VAL A 246 7.10 -2.58 3.25
N SER A 247 6.93 -1.38 3.79
CA SER A 247 6.75 -0.19 2.99
C SER A 247 7.62 0.94 3.51
N LEU A 248 8.27 1.63 2.59
CA LEU A 248 8.96 2.89 2.84
C LEU A 248 8.31 3.98 1.99
N ASN A 249 7.90 5.05 2.64
CA ASN A 249 7.11 6.12 2.05
C ASN A 249 7.79 7.45 2.34
N TYR A 250 7.78 8.34 1.35
CA TYR A 250 8.27 9.71 1.46
C TYR A 250 7.19 10.70 1.06
N ARG A 251 6.86 11.61 1.97
CA ARG A 251 5.85 12.66 1.82
C ARG A 251 6.48 14.01 1.54
N PHE A 252 5.85 14.79 0.66
CA PHE A 252 6.23 16.16 0.34
C PHE A 252 4.98 16.99 0.00
N GLY A 253 5.15 18.31 -0.11
CA GLY A 253 4.04 19.24 -0.41
C GLY A 253 3.42 19.92 0.82
N ASP A 254 3.86 19.57 2.03
CA ASP A 254 3.33 20.21 3.24
C ASP A 254 3.74 21.68 3.34
N THR A 255 2.75 22.55 3.16
CA THR A 255 2.91 24.00 3.20
C THR A 255 3.45 24.50 4.55
N PHE A 256 3.20 23.79 5.65
CA PHE A 256 3.73 24.15 6.97
C PHE A 256 5.26 24.09 7.01
N TYR A 257 5.87 23.17 6.26
CA TYR A 257 7.33 22.99 6.26
C TYR A 257 8.04 23.68 5.09
N TYR A 258 7.30 24.22 4.12
CA TYR A 258 7.80 24.67 2.81
C TYR A 258 8.95 25.70 2.83
N ASN A 259 9.16 26.46 3.91
CA ASN A 259 10.34 27.34 4.11
C ASN A 259 10.72 27.47 5.59
N THR A 260 10.87 26.34 6.29
CA THR A 260 11.04 26.36 7.76
C THR A 260 12.30 25.68 8.26
N ILE A 261 12.87 26.26 9.32
CA ILE A 261 13.95 25.66 10.12
C ILE A 261 13.38 25.40 11.50
N ILE A 262 13.50 24.15 11.98
CA ILE A 262 13.10 23.79 13.34
C ILE A 262 14.26 24.06 14.30
N GLU A 263 13.99 24.75 15.41
CA GLU A 263 14.96 24.95 16.50
C GLU A 263 15.49 23.60 17.03
N LYS A 264 16.80 23.56 17.28
CA LYS A 264 17.49 22.36 17.76
C LYS A 264 17.18 22.10 19.23
#